data_AF-A0A0F5L7V9-F1
#
_entry.id   AF-A0A0F5L7V9-F1
#
_cell.length_a   1.000
_cell.length_b   1.000
_cell.length_c   1.000
_cell.angle_alpha   90.00
_cell.angle_beta   90.00
_cell.angle_gamma   90.00
#
_symmetry.space_group_name_H-M   'P 1'
#
loop_
_entity.id
_entity.type
_entity.pdbx_description
1 polymer ?
#
loop_
_entity_poly.entity_id
_entity_poly.type
_entity_poly.pdbx_seq_one_letter_code
_entity_poly.pdbx_strand_id
1 'polypeptide(L)'
;MLSWIDAGFEPAGQQERMVLWLGLSGRTYKLESQNLRTFILNGADLYLIARGNTVLWVGCGLDLVSEPAIRLRFRNALRRADGVHRLQRPEADNERLSLIADLEGAVPVPLDQAA
;
A
#
# COMPACT_ATOMS: atom_id res chain seq x y z
N MET A 1 -9.18 8.40 42.35
CA MET A 1 -8.76 7.55 41.23
C MET A 1 -9.41 8.17 39.99
N LEU A 2 -8.72 9.13 39.37
CA LEU A 2 -9.22 9.89 38.22
C LEU A 2 -8.67 9.27 36.95
N SER A 3 -9.54 9.12 35.96
CA SER A 3 -9.29 8.94 34.51
C SER A 3 -10.51 8.16 33.99
N TRP A 4 -11.00 8.19 32.75
CA TRP A 4 -10.55 8.77 31.48
C TRP A 4 -11.73 8.71 30.48
N ILE A 5 -12.97 8.90 30.94
CA ILE A 5 -14.19 8.88 30.10
C ILE A 5 -14.74 10.30 30.03
N ASP A 6 -14.01 11.23 29.41
CA ASP A 6 -14.58 12.51 28.97
C ASP A 6 -13.65 13.15 27.92
N ALA A 7 -13.61 12.52 26.75
CA ALA A 7 -13.23 13.17 25.52
C ALA A 7 -13.86 12.34 24.41
N GLY A 8 -14.85 12.91 23.72
CA GLY A 8 -15.48 12.33 22.52
C GLY A 8 -14.51 12.25 21.33
N PHE A 9 -13.38 11.57 21.52
CA PHE A 9 -12.56 11.04 20.44
C PHE A 9 -13.18 9.70 20.04
N GLU A 10 -14.29 9.77 19.30
CA GLU A 10 -14.51 8.73 18.29
C GLU A 10 -13.27 8.81 17.38
N PRO A 11 -12.39 7.78 17.32
CA PRO A 11 -11.33 7.81 16.32
C PRO A 11 -12.06 7.89 14.99
N ALA A 12 -11.96 9.03 14.31
CA ALA A 12 -12.61 9.26 13.04
C ALA A 12 -12.33 8.02 12.19
N GLY A 13 -13.37 7.20 11.97
CA GLY A 13 -13.23 5.91 11.32
C GLY A 13 -12.44 6.15 10.05
N GLN A 14 -11.24 5.58 9.99
CA GLN A 14 -10.35 5.75 8.86
C GLN A 14 -11.12 5.20 7.66
N GLN A 15 -11.71 6.10 6.86
CA GLN A 15 -12.47 5.68 5.69
C GLN A 15 -11.48 5.00 4.76
N GLU A 16 -11.57 3.67 4.72
CA GLU A 16 -10.79 2.81 3.83
C GLU A 16 -11.19 3.13 2.39
N ARG A 17 -10.49 4.10 1.78
CA ARG A 17 -10.75 4.49 0.40
C ARG A 17 -10.14 3.44 -0.51
N MET A 18 -11.00 2.61 -1.09
CA MET A 18 -10.58 1.63 -2.07
C MET A 18 -10.25 2.31 -3.40
N VAL A 19 -9.10 1.95 -3.98
CA VAL A 19 -8.65 2.38 -5.30
C VAL A 19 -8.36 1.17 -6.17
N LEU A 20 -8.54 1.33 -7.48
CA LEU A 20 -8.30 0.27 -8.45
C LEU A 20 -6.99 0.54 -9.20
N TRP A 21 -6.20 -0.50 -9.39
CA TRP A 21 -4.96 -0.46 -10.16
C TRP A 21 -4.96 -1.60 -11.18
N LEU A 22 -4.59 -1.30 -12.42
CA LEU A 22 -4.46 -2.26 -13.50
C LEU A 22 -3.00 -2.71 -13.59
N GLY A 23 -2.73 -3.98 -13.30
CA GLY A 23 -1.41 -4.59 -13.46
C GLY A 23 -1.02 -4.76 -14.93
N LEU A 24 0.26 -5.04 -15.17
CA LEU A 24 0.81 -5.29 -16.51
C LEU A 24 0.11 -6.46 -17.25
N SER A 25 -0.40 -7.42 -16.50
CA SER A 25 -1.16 -8.57 -16.98
C SER A 25 -2.60 -8.23 -17.41
N GLY A 26 -3.06 -7.00 -17.18
CA GLY A 26 -4.45 -6.58 -17.37
C GLY A 26 -5.38 -6.96 -16.21
N ARG A 27 -4.85 -7.54 -15.12
CA ARG A 27 -5.64 -7.81 -13.90
C ARG A 27 -5.86 -6.52 -13.12
N THR A 28 -7.09 -6.33 -12.63
CA THR A 28 -7.41 -5.21 -11.75
C THR A 28 -7.28 -5.63 -10.29
N TYR A 29 -6.55 -4.84 -9.53
CA TYR A 29 -6.33 -5.02 -8.09
C TYR A 29 -7.07 -3.91 -7.34
N LYS A 30 -7.81 -4.32 -6.31
CA LYS A 30 -8.44 -3.41 -5.36
C LYS A 30 -7.49 -3.22 -4.19
N LEU A 31 -7.02 -1.99 -4.00
CA LEU A 31 -6.11 -1.63 -2.92
C LEU A 31 -6.76 -0.63 -1.97
N GLU A 32 -6.38 -0.73 -0.70
CA GLU A 32 -6.85 0.13 0.37
C GLU A 32 -5.92 1.33 0.51
N SER A 33 -6.37 2.52 0.14
CA SER A 33 -5.58 3.74 0.27
C SER A 33 -5.34 4.09 1.73
N GLN A 34 -4.07 4.23 2.10
CA GLN A 34 -3.64 4.62 3.43
C GLN A 34 -3.27 6.10 3.49
N ASN A 35 -3.39 6.70 4.67
CA ASN A 35 -2.88 8.05 4.89
C ASN A 35 -1.34 8.01 5.00
N LEU A 36 -0.64 8.64 4.05
CA LEU A 36 0.83 8.61 3.98
C LEU A 36 1.53 9.15 5.25
N ARG A 37 0.88 9.99 6.06
CA ARG A 37 1.46 10.55 7.29
C ARG A 37 1.29 9.66 8.51
N THR A 38 0.28 8.79 8.52
CA THR A 38 -0.10 8.00 9.71
C THR A 38 -0.07 6.51 9.47
N PHE A 39 0.12 6.04 8.23
CA PHE A 39 0.15 4.61 7.95
C PHE A 39 1.31 3.93 8.67
N ILE A 40 1.06 2.69 9.08
CA ILE A 40 2.04 1.80 9.68
C ILE A 40 2.28 0.67 8.69
N LEU A 41 3.56 0.36 8.45
CA LEU A 41 3.94 -0.75 7.59
C LEU A 41 3.84 -2.06 8.39
N ASN A 42 2.80 -2.85 8.11
CA ASN A 42 2.65 -4.19 8.66
C ASN A 42 3.56 -5.16 7.89
N GLY A 43 4.28 -6.03 8.61
CA GLY A 43 5.15 -7.03 7.99
C GLY A 43 4.38 -8.10 7.20
N ALA A 44 3.12 -8.37 7.56
CA ALA A 44 2.31 -9.40 6.93
C ALA A 44 1.62 -8.94 5.63
N ASP A 45 1.50 -7.64 5.40
CA ASP A 45 0.78 -7.08 4.26
C ASP A 45 1.72 -6.62 3.14
N LEU A 46 1.19 -6.53 1.93
CA LEU A 46 1.88 -5.95 0.80
C LEU A 46 1.42 -4.49 0.63
N TYR A 47 2.35 -3.64 0.20
CA TYR A 47 2.13 -2.21 0.01
C TYR A 47 2.63 -1.77 -1.35
N LEU A 48 1.85 -0.92 -2.00
CA LEU A 48 2.20 -0.18 -3.21
C LEU A 48 2.40 1.29 -2.82
N ILE A 49 3.57 1.84 -3.13
CA ILE A 49 3.90 3.25 -2.92
C ILE A 49 3.96 3.93 -4.29
N ALA A 50 3.24 5.04 -4.43
CA ALA A 50 3.10 5.74 -5.70
C ALA A 50 3.39 7.25 -5.58
N ARG A 51 3.69 7.85 -6.73
CA ARG A 51 3.63 9.29 -6.97
C ARG A 51 2.74 9.53 -8.19
N GLY A 52 1.59 10.17 -8.00
CA GLY A 52 0.56 10.30 -9.02
C GLY A 52 0.19 8.93 -9.58
N ASN A 53 0.42 8.73 -10.88
CA ASN A 53 0.09 7.49 -11.58
C ASN A 53 1.28 6.52 -11.71
N THR A 54 2.40 6.82 -11.05
CA THR A 54 3.63 6.02 -11.17
C THR A 54 3.89 5.25 -9.89
N VAL A 55 4.05 3.94 -10.02
CA VAL A 55 4.50 3.06 -8.94
C VAL A 55 5.98 3.30 -8.68
N LEU A 56 6.33 3.56 -7.42
CA LEU A 56 7.71 3.80 -6.97
C LEU A 56 8.30 2.57 -6.26
N TRP A 57 7.45 1.76 -5.63
CA TRP A 57 7.85 0.55 -4.91
C TRP A 57 6.64 -0.33 -4.63
N VAL A 58 6.83 -1.65 -4.68
CA VAL A 58 5.87 -2.65 -4.23
C VAL A 58 6.62 -3.66 -3.36
N GLY A 59 6.10 -4.01 -2.19
CA GLY A 59 6.74 -4.97 -1.30
C GLY A 59 6.11 -5.08 0.07
N CYS A 60 6.68 -5.91 0.95
CA CYS A 60 6.22 -6.07 2.32
C CYS A 60 7.29 -5.66 3.35
N GLY A 61 6.88 -5.46 4.60
CA GLY A 61 7.81 -5.10 5.68
C GLY A 61 8.87 -6.16 5.97
N LEU A 62 8.58 -7.44 5.71
CA LEU A 62 9.55 -8.52 5.92
C LEU A 62 10.75 -8.42 4.95
N ASP A 63 10.52 -8.02 3.70
CA ASP A 63 11.60 -7.83 2.71
C ASP A 63 12.55 -6.70 3.15
N LEU A 64 12.04 -5.69 3.84
CA LEU A 64 12.86 -4.59 4.39
C LEU A 64 13.82 -5.08 5.48
N VAL A 65 13.40 -6.03 6.31
CA VAL A 65 14.27 -6.57 7.36
C VAL A 65 15.40 -7.39 6.73
N SER A 66 15.06 -8.23 5.76
CA SER A 66 15.98 -9.18 5.14
C SER A 66 17.06 -8.52 4.28
N GLU A 67 16.75 -7.46 3.53
CA GLU A 67 17.66 -6.92 2.50
C GLU A 67 17.94 -5.41 2.63
N PRO A 68 19.21 -5.00 2.87
CA PRO A 68 19.58 -3.59 2.93
C PRO A 68 19.27 -2.78 1.66
N ALA A 69 19.39 -3.42 0.48
CA ALA A 69 19.12 -2.76 -0.79
C ALA A 69 17.64 -2.39 -0.94
N ILE A 70 16.73 -3.26 -0.50
CA ILE A 70 15.28 -3.02 -0.54
C ILE A 70 14.92 -1.87 0.40
N ARG A 71 15.53 -1.80 1.60
CA ARG A 71 15.34 -0.66 2.53
C ARG A 71 15.67 0.69 1.89
N LEU A 72 16.76 0.75 1.14
CA LEU A 72 17.17 1.98 0.48
C LEU A 72 16.14 2.41 -0.58
N ARG A 73 15.67 1.45 -1.40
CA ARG A 73 14.63 1.69 -2.42
C ARG A 73 13.32 2.16 -1.79
N PHE A 74 12.85 1.48 -0.75
CA PHE A 74 11.66 1.86 0.02
C PHE A 74 11.76 3.29 0.58
N ARG A 75 12.86 3.63 1.25
CA ARG A 75 13.06 4.99 1.79
C ARG A 75 13.08 6.05 0.69
N ASN A 76 13.66 5.75 -0.46
CA ASN A 76 13.69 6.65 -1.61
C ASN A 76 12.31 6.80 -2.27
N ALA A 77 11.49 5.75 -2.28
CA ALA A 77 10.11 5.81 -2.72
C ALA A 77 9.27 6.68 -1.78
N LEU A 78 9.32 6.42 -0.47
CA LEU A 78 8.56 7.19 0.53
C LEU A 78 8.86 8.68 0.53
N ARG A 79 10.13 9.08 0.35
CA ARG A 79 10.51 10.50 0.25
C ARG A 79 9.80 11.25 -0.88
N ARG A 80 9.35 10.52 -1.89
CA ARG A 80 8.73 11.06 -3.09
C ARG A 80 7.23 10.79 -3.16
N ALA A 81 6.74 9.85 -2.37
CA ALA A 81 5.37 9.38 -2.47
C ALA A 81 4.33 10.48 -2.20
N ASP A 82 3.21 10.38 -2.89
CA ASP A 82 1.95 11.05 -2.54
C ASP A 82 0.82 10.04 -2.27
N GLY A 83 1.02 8.76 -2.59
CA GLY A 83 0.10 7.67 -2.33
C GLY A 83 0.76 6.43 -1.72
N VAL A 84 0.05 5.78 -0.81
CA VAL A 84 0.37 4.46 -0.28
C VAL A 84 -0.89 3.62 -0.21
N HIS A 85 -0.81 2.39 -0.69
CA HIS A 85 -1.96 1.52 -0.86
C HIS A 85 -1.63 0.12 -0.34
N ARG A 86 -2.48 -0.39 0.56
CA ARG A 86 -2.33 -1.71 1.17
C ARG A 86 -3.12 -2.74 0.38
N LEU A 87 -2.62 -3.95 0.32
CA LEU A 87 -3.33 -5.11 -0.16
C LEU A 87 -2.89 -6.35 0.63
N GLN A 88 -3.78 -7.33 0.70
CA GLN A 88 -3.48 -8.59 1.35
C GLN A 88 -2.33 -9.29 0.61
N ARG A 89 -1.34 -9.74 1.37
CA ARG A 89 -0.23 -10.51 0.85
C ARG A 89 -0.68 -11.97 0.60
N PRO A 90 -0.41 -12.55 -0.58
CA PRO A 90 -0.54 -13.99 -0.78
C PRO A 90 0.42 -14.77 0.13
N GLU A 91 -0.04 -15.89 0.69
CA GLU A 91 0.79 -16.75 1.54
C GLU A 91 1.92 -17.43 0.75
N ALA A 92 1.61 -17.86 -0.48
CA ALA A 92 2.56 -18.50 -1.37
C ALA A 92 3.52 -17.49 -1.98
N ASP A 93 4.82 -17.74 -1.85
CA ASP A 93 5.85 -16.79 -2.32
C ASP A 93 5.86 -16.60 -3.84
N ASN A 94 5.55 -17.64 -4.62
CA ASN A 94 5.46 -17.53 -6.08
C ASN A 94 4.32 -16.58 -6.52
N GLU A 95 3.15 -16.66 -5.88
CA GLU A 95 2.02 -15.78 -6.12
C GLU A 95 2.35 -14.36 -5.69
N ARG A 96 2.97 -14.20 -4.52
CA ARG A 96 3.45 -12.89 -4.04
C ARG A 96 4.41 -12.24 -5.02
N LEU A 97 5.45 -12.95 -5.47
CA LEU A 97 6.44 -12.42 -6.41
C LEU A 97 5.82 -12.09 -7.76
N SER A 98 4.88 -12.92 -8.25
CA SER A 98 4.16 -12.66 -9.49
C SER A 98 3.30 -11.40 -9.37
N LEU A 99 2.62 -11.23 -8.23
CA LEU A 99 1.80 -10.07 -7.96
C LEU A 99 2.63 -8.79 -7.80
N ILE A 100 3.80 -8.86 -7.15
CA ILE A 100 4.74 -7.73 -7.08
C ILE A 100 5.17 -7.32 -8.48
N ALA A 101 5.64 -8.26 -9.30
CA ALA A 101 6.09 -7.98 -10.67
C ALA A 101 4.97 -7.36 -11.53
N ASP A 102 3.73 -7.82 -11.34
CA ASP A 102 2.58 -7.28 -12.07
C ASP A 102 2.23 -5.84 -11.65
N LEU A 103 2.38 -5.53 -10.36
CA LEU A 103 2.09 -4.22 -9.79
C LEU A 103 3.20 -3.19 -9.99
N GLU A 104 4.45 -3.60 -10.19
CA GLU A 104 5.57 -2.67 -10.41
C GLU A 104 5.37 -1.77 -11.64
N GLY A 105 4.62 -2.24 -12.65
CA GLY A 105 4.24 -1.46 -13.83
C GLY A 105 2.76 -1.07 -13.88
N ALA A 106 2.03 -1.21 -12.77
CA ALA A 106 0.60 -0.93 -12.75
C ALA A 106 0.27 0.56 -12.90
N VAL A 107 -0.94 0.84 -13.37
CA VAL A 107 -1.51 2.19 -13.47
C VAL A 107 -2.83 2.30 -12.70
N PRO A 108 -3.15 3.46 -12.11
CA PRO A 108 -4.44 3.63 -11.44
C PRO A 108 -5.56 3.62 -12.49
N VAL A 109 -6.67 2.95 -12.16
CA VAL A 109 -7.89 2.95 -12.98
C VAL A 109 -8.75 4.14 -12.54
N PRO A 110 -9.11 5.06 -13.45
CA PRO A 110 -10.04 6.14 -13.14
C PRO A 110 -11.39 5.57 -12.69
N LEU A 111 -11.99 6.13 -11.63
CA LEU A 111 -13.29 5.70 -11.12
C LEU A 111 -14.42 5.76 -12.17
N ASP A 112 -14.29 6.59 -13.20
CA ASP A 112 -15.25 6.72 -14.31
C ASP A 112 -15.30 5.49 -15.24
N GLN A 113 -14.29 4.62 -15.19
CA GLN A 113 -14.17 3.43 -16.04
C GLN A 113 -14.47 2.11 -15.30
N ALA A 114 -14.99 2.19 -14.08
CA ALA A 114 -15.30 1.03 -13.23
C ALA A 114 -16.79 0.61 -13.27
N ALA A 115 -17.50 0.91 -14.36
CA ALA A 115 -18.92 0.60 -14.58
C ALA A 115 -19.12 -0.62 -15.47
#